data_AF-A0A7X7BRU1-F1
#
_entry.id   AF-A0A7X7BRU1-F1
#
_cell.length_a   1.000
_cell.length_b   1.000
_cell.length_c   1.000
_cell.angle_alpha   90.00
_cell.angle_beta   90.00
_cell.angle_gamma   90.00
#
_symmetry.space_group_name_H-M   'P 1'
#
loop_
_entity.id
_entity.type
_entity.pdbx_description
1 polymer ?
#
loop_
_entity_poly.entity_id
_entity_poly.type
_entity_poly.pdbx_seq_one_letter_code
_entity_poly.pdbx_strand_id
1 'polypeptide(L)'
;VELGVLKKKRFEPGHQLAEVLGQVEQKRVIDLADDKEYQDYLHGETIKVKSDLRGFALVSYKKMIFSFGKVAGNQVLKNFYPKGLRK
;
A
#
# COMPACT_ATOMS: atom_id res chain seq x y z
N VAL A 1 -15.75 -9.74 1.57
CA VAL A 1 -14.41 -9.13 1.75
C VAL A 1 -13.37 -10.22 1.63
N GLU A 2 -12.55 -10.15 0.58
CA GLU A 2 -11.35 -10.97 0.47
C GLU A 2 -10.24 -10.39 1.36
N LEU A 3 -9.73 -11.19 2.30
CA LEU A 3 -8.68 -10.74 3.23
C LEU A 3 -7.29 -10.70 2.56
N GLY A 4 -7.03 -11.63 1.64
CA GLY A 4 -5.73 -11.82 1.01
C GLY A 4 -5.45 -13.28 0.70
N VAL A 5 -4.20 -13.57 0.35
CA VAL A 5 -3.77 -14.89 -0.14
C VAL A 5 -2.68 -15.46 0.76
N LEU A 6 -2.84 -16.73 1.14
CA LEU A 6 -1.76 -17.51 1.76
C LEU A 6 -0.80 -18.01 0.68
N LYS A 7 0.47 -17.66 0.83
CA LYS A 7 1.59 -18.22 0.06
C LYS A 7 2.48 -19.03 1.00
N LYS A 8 3.45 -19.77 0.46
CA LYS A 8 4.40 -20.55 1.26
C LYS A 8 5.05 -19.67 2.35
N LYS A 9 4.71 -19.96 3.61
CA LYS A 9 5.19 -19.30 4.83
C LYS A 9 4.85 -17.80 4.94
N ARG A 10 3.84 -17.29 4.24
CA ARG A 10 3.41 -15.88 4.38
C ARG A 10 1.97 -15.64 3.95
N PHE A 11 1.37 -14.62 4.55
CA PHE A 11 0.12 -14.03 4.10
C PHE A 11 0.42 -12.74 3.33
N GLU A 12 -0.26 -12.53 2.22
CA GLU A 12 -0.23 -11.27 1.47
C GLU A 12 -1.64 -10.66 1.50
N PRO A 13 -1.83 -9.47 2.11
CA PRO A 13 -3.14 -8.86 2.27
C PRO A 13 -3.71 -8.44 0.92
N GLY A 14 -5.03 -8.60 0.77
CA GLY A 14 -5.77 -8.26 -0.43
C GLY A 14 -6.16 -6.78 -0.49
N HIS A 15 -6.51 -6.30 -1.69
CA HIS A 15 -6.92 -4.92 -1.91
C HIS A 15 -8.24 -4.56 -1.20
N GLN A 16 -9.25 -5.46 -1.23
CA GLN A 16 -10.52 -5.23 -0.53
C GLN A 16 -10.34 -5.02 0.99
N LEU A 17 -9.34 -5.69 1.59
CA LEU A 17 -9.01 -5.48 3.00
C LEU A 17 -8.52 -4.04 3.26
N ALA A 18 -7.77 -3.43 2.34
CA ALA A 18 -7.34 -2.04 2.48
C ALA A 18 -8.53 -1.07 2.48
N GLU A 19 -9.49 -1.28 1.58
CA GLU A 19 -10.71 -0.46 1.46
C GLU A 19 -11.57 -0.51 2.73
N VAL A 20 -11.72 -1.71 3.31
CA VAL A 20 -12.45 -1.91 4.57
C VAL A 20 -11.71 -1.27 5.75
N LEU A 21 -10.39 -1.43 5.82
CA LEU A 21 -9.58 -0.81 6.88
C LEU A 21 -9.53 0.71 6.78
N GLY A 22 -9.69 1.26 5.57
CA GLY A 22 -9.76 2.70 5.32
C GLY A 22 -10.99 3.39 5.93
N GLN A 23 -11.99 2.64 6.40
CA GLN A 23 -13.20 3.19 7.02
C GLN A 23 -13.01 3.61 8.49
N VAL A 24 -11.85 3.31 9.09
CA VAL A 24 -11.53 3.64 10.48
C VAL A 24 -10.09 4.16 10.55
N GLU A 25 -9.73 4.78 11.67
CA GLU A 25 -8.38 5.31 11.87
C GLU A 25 -7.33 4.19 11.89
N GLN A 26 -6.20 4.42 11.20
CA GLN A 26 -5.12 3.44 11.06
C GLN A 26 -3.79 4.04 11.48
N LYS A 27 -2.98 3.24 12.18
CA LYS A 27 -1.67 3.68 12.71
C LYS A 27 -0.49 3.39 11.79
N ARG A 28 -0.67 2.52 10.80
CA ARG A 28 0.39 2.05 9.89
C ARG A 28 0.08 2.43 8.46
N VAL A 29 0.15 3.74 8.19
CA VAL A 29 -0.19 4.34 6.91
C VAL A 29 1.03 5.08 6.35
N ILE A 30 1.27 4.91 5.05
CA ILE A 30 2.16 5.76 4.27
C ILE A 30 1.28 6.66 3.41
N ASP A 31 1.30 7.96 3.69
CA ASP A 31 0.63 8.95 2.85
C ASP A 31 1.59 9.38 1.74
N LEU A 32 1.15 9.23 0.49
CA LEU A 32 1.91 9.69 -0.67
C LEU A 32 1.91 11.22 -0.70
N ALA A 33 3.07 11.81 -0.96
CA ALA A 33 3.31 13.22 -0.70
C ALA A 33 2.63 14.14 -1.73
N ASP A 34 2.53 13.70 -2.99
CA ASP A 34 2.05 14.51 -4.09
C ASP A 34 1.36 13.68 -5.19
N ASP A 35 0.81 14.39 -6.19
CA ASP A 35 0.15 13.78 -7.35
C ASP A 35 1.10 12.87 -8.13
N LYS A 36 2.41 13.19 -8.18
CA LYS A 36 3.37 12.38 -8.94
C LYS A 36 3.57 11.03 -8.27
N GLU A 37 3.84 10.98 -6.97
CA GLU A 37 3.97 9.73 -6.23
C GLU A 37 2.69 8.89 -6.31
N TYR A 38 1.53 9.55 -6.26
CA TYR A 38 0.24 8.90 -6.46
C TYR A 38 0.11 8.26 -7.85
N GLN A 39 0.42 9.00 -8.93
CA GLN A 39 0.38 8.47 -10.29
C GLN A 39 1.40 7.34 -10.50
N ASP A 40 2.66 7.53 -10.10
CA ASP A 40 3.69 6.49 -10.16
C ASP A 40 3.20 5.20 -9.45
N TYR A 41 2.56 5.35 -8.29
CA TYR A 41 1.99 4.22 -7.56
C TYR A 41 0.82 3.57 -8.30
N LEU A 42 -0.08 4.33 -8.94
CA LEU A 42 -1.14 3.75 -9.75
C LEU A 42 -0.60 2.98 -10.97
N HIS A 43 0.49 3.43 -11.58
CA HIS A 43 1.19 2.71 -12.66
C HIS A 43 1.92 1.44 -12.16
N GLY A 44 2.03 1.25 -10.85
CA GLY A 44 2.65 0.07 -10.24
C GLY A 44 4.12 0.24 -9.87
N GLU A 45 4.63 1.46 -9.91
CA GLU A 45 6.01 1.78 -9.54
C GLU A 45 6.24 1.69 -8.04
N THR A 46 7.50 1.59 -7.64
CA THR A 46 7.92 1.66 -6.24
C THR A 46 8.21 3.09 -5.84
N ILE A 47 7.79 3.49 -4.64
CA ILE A 47 7.98 4.86 -4.14
C ILE A 47 9.08 4.86 -3.08
N LYS A 48 9.95 5.87 -3.09
CA LYS A 48 10.93 6.08 -2.03
C LYS A 48 10.26 6.87 -0.90
N VAL A 49 10.26 6.33 0.31
CA VAL A 49 9.49 6.87 1.43
C VAL A 49 10.39 7.14 2.63
N LYS A 50 10.20 8.28 3.29
CA LYS A 50 10.88 8.59 4.56
C LYS A 50 10.01 8.09 5.71
N SER A 51 10.12 6.80 6.02
CA SER A 51 9.35 6.17 7.09
C SER A 51 10.17 5.11 7.83
N ASP A 52 9.93 4.98 9.13
CA ASP A 52 10.51 3.92 9.97
C ASP A 52 9.69 2.62 9.93
N LEU A 53 8.55 2.62 9.23
CA LEU A 53 7.73 1.43 9.05
C LEU A 53 8.49 0.36 8.27
N ARG A 54 8.28 -0.90 8.64
CA ARG A 54 8.79 -2.08 7.92
C ARG A 54 7.66 -3.07 7.69
N GLY A 55 7.70 -3.79 6.56
CA GLY A 55 6.67 -4.77 6.21
C GLY A 55 5.44 -4.10 5.60
N PHE A 56 4.28 -4.76 5.69
CA PHE A 56 3.05 -4.23 5.13
C PHE A 56 2.58 -2.97 5.87
N ALA A 57 2.11 -2.00 5.10
CA ALA A 57 1.48 -0.77 5.53
C ALA A 57 0.35 -0.42 4.56
N LEU A 58 -0.66 0.28 5.05
CA LEU A 58 -1.66 0.89 4.18
C LEU A 58 -1.04 2.08 3.46
N VAL A 59 -1.54 2.37 2.27
CA VAL A 59 -1.12 3.50 1.44
C VAL A 59 -2.32 4.41 1.28
N SER A 60 -2.11 5.69 1.55
CA SER A 60 -3.11 6.74 1.35
C SER A 60 -2.60 7.81 0.41
N TYR A 61 -3.55 8.55 -0.16
CA TYR A 61 -3.28 9.82 -0.79
C TYR A 61 -4.33 10.82 -0.31
N LYS A 62 -3.91 12.02 0.09
CA LYS A 62 -4.79 13.01 0.75
C LYS A 62 -5.57 12.39 1.91
N LYS A 63 -4.90 11.53 2.71
CA LYS A 63 -5.47 10.79 3.85
C LYS A 63 -6.58 9.79 3.50
N MET A 64 -6.81 9.50 2.23
CA MET A 64 -7.74 8.44 1.80
C MET A 64 -6.95 7.16 1.49
N ILE A 65 -7.20 6.10 2.26
CA ILE A 65 -6.56 4.80 2.05
C ILE A 65 -7.13 4.14 0.80
N PHE A 66 -6.26 3.66 -0.07
CA PHE A 66 -6.66 3.01 -1.33
C PHE A 66 -5.87 1.75 -1.66
N SER A 67 -4.80 1.42 -0.93
CA SER A 67 -4.00 0.24 -1.22
C SER A 67 -3.22 -0.25 0.00
N PHE A 68 -2.64 -1.45 -0.12
CA PHE A 68 -1.49 -1.85 0.66
C PHE A 68 -0.21 -1.55 -0.10
N GLY A 69 0.89 -1.36 0.63
CA GLY A 69 2.25 -1.46 0.12
C GLY A 69 3.14 -2.17 1.14
N LYS A 70 4.37 -2.49 0.74
CA LYS A 70 5.35 -3.14 1.65
C LYS A 70 6.64 -2.34 1.71
N VAL A 71 6.94 -1.76 2.87
CA VAL A 71 8.19 -1.04 3.10
C VAL A 71 9.33 -2.03 3.30
N ALA A 72 10.33 -1.97 2.41
CA ALA A 72 11.54 -2.77 2.43
C ALA A 72 12.69 -2.04 3.15
N GLY A 73 13.79 -2.76 3.42
CA GLY A 73 14.92 -2.27 4.25
C GLY A 73 15.72 -1.08 3.71
N ASN A 74 15.39 -0.57 2.54
CA ASN A 74 16.02 0.56 1.87
C ASN A 74 15.06 1.75 1.69
N GLN A 75 14.06 1.89 2.56
CA GLN A 75 13.08 2.99 2.47
C GLN A 75 12.30 2.99 1.15
N VAL A 76 12.10 1.81 0.57
CA VAL A 76 11.30 1.64 -0.65
C VAL A 76 9.97 0.98 -0.30
N LEU A 77 8.89 1.66 -0.66
CA LEU A 77 7.53 1.16 -0.64
C LEU A 77 7.26 0.35 -1.91
N LYS A 78 7.19 -0.98 -1.76
CA LYS A 78 6.77 -1.86 -2.85
C LYS A 78 5.26 -1.75 -3.06
N ASN A 79 4.87 -1.68 -4.32
CA ASN A 79 3.50 -1.57 -4.76
C ASN A 79 2.72 -2.88 -4.61
N PHE A 80 1.54 -2.82 -3.98
CA PHE A 80 0.57 -3.94 -3.95
C PHE A 80 -0.79 -3.52 -4.54
N TYR A 81 -0.82 -2.44 -5.34
CA TYR A 81 -1.98 -2.06 -6.12
C TYR A 81 -2.28 -3.11 -7.19
N PRO A 82 -3.54 -3.57 -7.34
CA PRO A 82 -3.88 -4.66 -8.24
C PRO A 82 -3.44 -4.38 -9.68
N LYS A 83 -2.75 -5.35 -10.29
CA LYS A 83 -2.23 -5.21 -11.67
C LYS A 83 -3.29 -4.82 -12.69
N GLY A 84 -4.50 -5.38 -12.57
CA GLY A 84 -5.61 -5.07 -13.48
C GLY A 84 -6.23 -3.69 -13.29
N LEU A 85 -5.87 -2.96 -12.22
CA LEU A 85 -6.32 -1.59 -11.97
C LEU A 85 -5.24 -0.55 -12.27
N ARG A 86 -4.02 -0.99 -12.61
CA ARG A 86 -2.94 -0.08 -12.98
C ARG A 86 -3.29 0.60 -14.29
N LYS A 87 -3.17 1.90 -14.32
CA LYS A 87 -3.36 2.77 -15.48
C LYS A 87 -2.17 3.67 -15.57
#